data_AF-A0A2N9NMS7-F1
#
_entry.id   AF-A0A2N9NMS7-F1
#
_cell.length_a   1.000
_cell.length_b   1.000
_cell.length_c   1.000
_cell.angle_alpha   90.00
_cell.angle_beta   90.00
_cell.angle_gamma   90.00
#
_symmetry.space_group_name_H-M   'P 1'
#
loop_
_entity.id
_entity.type
_entity.pdbx_description
1 polymer ?
#
loop_
_entity_poly.entity_id
_entity_poly.type
_entity_poly.pdbx_seq_one_letter_code
_entity_poly.pdbx_strand_id
1 'polypeptide(L)'
;MPLPTTPSIAHGPVLDIAALQRELRALLNIVSRLEERLDARCAELGELRGEFQVKGVTKPRPPSSGTSAPQQSEGQRRAMEGVSSIKAIVQPDGSALIHLDGRAGVALTASLARLLDVLKRDDGASPDHLVVWKPVAVLQEGLKGPGKIRSERAVRQLIYRLRQQLSESGENRWLVMSSEHGYRFALRREGAAVTLASNK
;
A
#
# COMPACT_ATOMS: atom_id res chain seq x y z
N MET A 1 -63.52 21.17 37.61
CA MET A 1 -62.59 20.05 37.35
C MET A 1 -62.03 20.20 35.94
N PRO A 2 -60.74 20.55 35.76
CA PRO A 2 -60.10 20.57 34.45
C PRO A 2 -59.35 19.26 34.16
N LEU A 3 -59.28 18.94 32.86
CA LEU A 3 -58.85 17.67 32.24
C LEU A 3 -57.32 17.42 32.32
N PRO A 4 -56.88 16.15 32.24
CA PRO A 4 -55.45 15.79 32.24
C PRO A 4 -54.79 16.09 30.90
N THR A 5 -53.67 16.81 30.96
CA THR A 5 -52.77 17.08 29.83
C THR A 5 -51.97 15.82 29.46
N THR A 6 -51.99 15.44 28.19
CA THR A 6 -51.24 14.31 27.62
C THR A 6 -49.72 14.56 27.58
N PRO A 7 -48.90 13.48 27.58
CA PRO A 7 -47.46 13.56 27.75
C PRO A 7 -46.72 14.09 26.51
N SER A 8 -45.73 14.92 26.82
CA SER A 8 -44.69 15.43 25.90
C SER A 8 -43.97 14.28 25.20
N ILE A 9 -44.02 14.26 23.87
CA ILE A 9 -43.36 13.29 23.00
C ILE A 9 -41.84 13.55 23.09
N ALA A 10 -41.11 12.52 23.55
CA ALA A 10 -39.66 12.51 23.61
C ALA A 10 -39.06 12.71 22.21
N HIS A 11 -38.26 13.77 22.05
CA HIS A 11 -37.32 13.88 20.94
C HIS A 11 -36.26 12.79 21.10
N GLY A 12 -36.27 11.80 20.20
CA GLY A 12 -35.20 10.81 20.09
C GLY A 12 -33.85 11.49 19.78
N PRO A 13 -32.72 10.87 20.13
CA PRO A 13 -31.41 11.45 19.90
C PRO A 13 -31.16 11.53 18.39
N VAL A 14 -31.21 12.74 17.85
CA VAL A 14 -30.56 13.04 16.59
C VAL A 14 -29.08 12.78 16.83
N LEU A 15 -28.61 11.58 16.48
CA LEU A 15 -27.19 11.23 16.47
C LEU A 15 -26.47 12.34 15.73
N ASP A 16 -25.71 13.14 16.46
CA ASP A 16 -24.96 14.27 15.92
C ASP A 16 -23.98 13.70 14.89
N ILE A 17 -24.32 13.87 13.62
CA ILE A 17 -23.53 13.39 12.48
C ILE A 17 -22.10 13.92 12.59
N ALA A 18 -21.90 15.12 13.16
CA ALA A 18 -20.58 15.68 13.37
C ALA A 18 -19.79 14.97 14.50
N ALA A 19 -20.46 14.42 15.50
CA ALA A 19 -19.85 13.57 16.52
C ALA A 19 -19.37 12.25 15.93
N LEU A 20 -20.23 11.56 15.16
CA LEU A 20 -19.86 10.32 14.46
C LEU A 20 -18.71 10.54 13.47
N GLN A 21 -18.70 11.65 12.73
CA GLN A 21 -17.60 11.98 11.82
C GLN A 21 -16.28 12.24 12.56
N ARG A 22 -16.32 12.87 13.75
CA ARG A 22 -15.13 13.07 14.59
C ARG A 22 -14.61 11.74 15.13
N GLU A 23 -15.50 10.87 15.60
CA GLU A 23 -15.15 9.55 16.11
C GLU A 23 -14.55 8.68 15.00
N LEU A 24 -15.16 8.66 13.82
CA LEU A 24 -14.61 7.93 12.66
C LEU A 24 -13.22 8.45 12.28
N ARG A 25 -13.01 9.78 12.28
CA ARG A 25 -11.66 10.35 12.05
C ARG A 25 -10.68 9.95 13.13
N ALA A 26 -11.09 9.89 14.40
CA ALA A 26 -10.24 9.46 15.49
C ALA A 26 -9.83 7.99 15.35
N LEU A 27 -10.79 7.10 15.02
CA LEU A 27 -10.54 5.69 14.77
C LEU A 27 -9.59 5.49 13.57
N LEU A 28 -9.82 6.20 12.47
CA LEU A 28 -8.91 6.20 11.31
C LEU A 28 -7.50 6.68 11.68
N ASN A 29 -7.38 7.64 12.60
CA ASN A 29 -6.08 8.09 13.10
C ASN A 29 -5.37 7.01 13.94
N ILE A 30 -6.11 6.27 14.76
CA ILE A 30 -5.56 5.18 15.58
C ILE A 30 -5.10 4.03 14.69
N VAL A 31 -5.93 3.59 13.74
CA VAL A 31 -5.55 2.52 12.79
C VAL A 31 -4.31 2.91 12.01
N SER A 32 -4.27 4.13 11.48
CA SER A 32 -3.09 4.66 10.78
C SER A 32 -1.82 4.62 11.62
N ARG A 33 -1.88 4.94 12.93
CA ARG A 33 -0.72 4.88 13.83
C ARG A 33 -0.32 3.44 14.18
N LEU A 34 -1.28 2.54 14.35
CA LEU A 34 -1.00 1.13 14.62
C LEU A 34 -0.36 0.46 13.42
N GLU A 35 -0.82 0.77 12.22
CA GLU A 35 -0.23 0.26 10.98
C GLU A 35 1.18 0.83 10.74
N GLU A 36 1.42 2.12 11.00
CA GLU A 36 2.78 2.69 10.97
C GLU A 36 3.74 1.95 11.91
N ARG A 37 3.25 1.59 13.11
CA ARG A 37 4.03 0.80 14.06
C ARG A 37 4.25 -0.63 13.58
N LEU A 38 3.27 -1.24 12.93
CA LEU A 38 3.38 -2.59 12.39
C LEU A 38 4.37 -2.64 11.22
N ASP A 39 4.26 -1.70 10.28
CA ASP A 39 5.17 -1.59 9.14
C ASP A 39 6.62 -1.36 9.61
N ALA A 40 6.83 -0.50 10.62
CA ALA A 40 8.16 -0.29 11.22
C ALA A 40 8.73 -1.58 11.85
N ARG A 41 7.91 -2.35 12.58
CA ARG A 41 8.33 -3.65 13.15
C ARG A 41 8.61 -4.69 12.07
N CYS A 42 7.86 -4.70 10.97
CA CYS A 42 8.13 -5.57 9.84
C CYS A 42 9.46 -5.23 9.15
N ALA A 43 9.80 -3.95 9.03
CA ALA A 43 11.10 -3.51 8.50
C ALA A 43 12.27 -3.93 9.40
N GLU A 44 12.17 -3.67 10.71
CA GLU A 44 13.18 -4.06 11.71
C GLU A 44 13.43 -5.58 11.73
N LEU A 45 12.38 -6.38 11.59
CA LEU A 45 12.52 -7.85 11.46
C LEU A 45 13.20 -8.26 10.16
N GLY A 46 13.03 -7.49 9.08
CA GLY A 46 13.72 -7.70 7.80
C GLY A 46 15.22 -7.46 7.91
N GLU A 47 15.63 -6.38 8.58
CA GLU A 47 17.04 -6.04 8.83
C GLU A 47 17.74 -7.08 9.69
N LEU A 48 17.14 -7.44 10.83
CA LEU A 48 17.66 -8.50 11.71
C LEU A 48 17.83 -9.81 10.94
N ARG A 49 16.87 -10.17 10.07
CA ARG A 49 16.98 -11.37 9.23
C ARG A 49 18.10 -11.28 8.20
N GLY A 50 18.36 -10.10 7.64
CA GLY A 50 19.48 -9.84 6.74
C GLY A 50 20.83 -10.04 7.42
N GLU A 51 20.99 -9.59 8.66
CA GLU A 51 22.21 -9.75 9.44
C GLU A 51 22.56 -11.22 9.74
N PHE A 52 21.55 -12.07 9.98
CA PHE A 52 21.75 -13.51 10.20
C PHE A 52 22.07 -14.30 8.94
N GLN A 53 21.76 -13.79 7.74
CA GLN A 53 22.01 -14.51 6.48
C GLN A 53 23.43 -14.34 5.93
N VAL A 54 24.18 -13.31 6.38
CA VAL A 54 25.52 -12.98 5.85
C VAL A 54 26.65 -13.71 6.61
N LYS A 55 26.38 -14.33 7.77
CA LYS A 55 27.36 -15.16 8.51
C LYS A 55 27.10 -16.66 8.29
N GLY A 56 27.52 -17.19 7.15
CA GLY A 56 27.54 -18.64 6.91
C GLY A 56 28.62 -19.37 7.72
N VAL A 57 28.44 -20.69 7.97
CA VAL A 57 29.34 -21.79 7.55
C VAL A 57 28.78 -23.18 7.98
N THR A 58 29.01 -24.13 7.07
CA THR A 58 28.63 -25.53 6.84
C THR A 58 28.75 -26.60 7.95
N LYS A 59 27.80 -27.57 7.98
CA LYS A 59 28.04 -29.04 7.89
C LYS A 59 26.72 -29.84 7.71
N PRO A 60 26.70 -31.00 7.02
CA PRO A 60 25.48 -31.76 6.76
C PRO A 60 25.23 -32.85 7.81
N ARG A 61 24.00 -32.94 8.35
CA ARG A 61 23.45 -34.11 9.09
C ARG A 61 21.91 -34.12 8.97
N PRO A 62 21.24 -35.29 8.89
CA PRO A 62 19.94 -35.41 8.21
C PRO A 62 18.75 -35.38 9.20
N PRO A 63 17.52 -35.65 8.70
CA PRO A 63 16.40 -34.73 8.72
C PRO A 63 15.66 -34.74 10.07
N SER A 64 15.72 -33.62 10.81
CA SER A 64 14.75 -33.35 11.87
C SER A 64 13.67 -32.42 11.31
N SER A 65 12.48 -33.00 11.16
CA SER A 65 11.23 -32.38 10.77
C SER A 65 10.97 -31.05 11.48
N GLY A 66 10.46 -30.08 10.73
CA GLY A 66 9.71 -28.96 11.29
C GLY A 66 10.43 -27.63 11.44
N THR A 67 11.29 -27.24 10.48
CA THR A 67 11.74 -25.84 10.38
C THR A 67 10.62 -24.99 9.77
N SER A 68 9.81 -24.34 10.60
CA SER A 68 8.96 -23.23 10.17
C SER A 68 9.84 -22.01 9.91
N ALA A 69 10.33 -21.90 8.67
CA ALA A 69 10.83 -20.64 8.14
C ALA A 69 9.78 -19.54 8.36
N PRO A 70 10.18 -18.26 8.60
CA PRO A 70 9.23 -17.17 8.64
C PRO A 70 8.57 -17.08 7.25
N GLN A 71 7.35 -17.59 7.14
CA GLN A 71 6.56 -17.53 5.92
C GLN A 71 6.22 -16.06 5.69
N GLN A 72 7.01 -15.39 4.85
CA GLN A 72 6.49 -14.24 4.11
C GLN A 72 5.13 -14.66 3.55
N SER A 73 4.10 -13.87 3.81
CA SER A 73 2.77 -14.17 3.26
C SER A 73 2.89 -14.35 1.74
N GLU A 74 2.13 -15.28 1.18
CA GLU A 74 2.19 -15.56 -0.26
C GLU A 74 2.00 -14.29 -1.10
N GLY A 75 1.19 -13.34 -0.61
CA GLY A 75 1.03 -12.01 -1.20
C GLY A 75 2.32 -11.18 -1.23
N GLN A 76 3.12 -11.17 -0.15
CA GLN A 76 4.41 -10.46 -0.17
C GLN A 76 5.38 -11.08 -1.17
N ARG A 77 5.45 -12.41 -1.24
CA ARG A 77 6.31 -13.10 -2.22
C ARG A 77 5.90 -12.77 -3.66
N ARG A 78 4.60 -12.85 -3.97
CA ARG A 78 4.06 -12.47 -5.29
C ARG A 78 4.30 -10.99 -5.62
N ALA A 79 4.31 -10.12 -4.61
CA ALA A 79 4.65 -8.71 -4.82
C ALA A 79 6.14 -8.49 -5.10
N MET A 80 7.04 -9.29 -4.53
CA MET A 80 8.47 -9.24 -4.86
C MET A 80 8.76 -9.72 -6.29
N GLU A 81 7.96 -10.64 -6.82
CA GLU A 81 8.00 -11.00 -8.26
C GLU A 81 7.58 -9.82 -9.13
N GLY A 82 6.55 -9.08 -8.69
CA GLY A 82 6.04 -7.87 -9.32
C GLY A 82 5.12 -8.15 -10.51
N VAL A 83 4.44 -7.09 -10.97
CA VAL A 83 3.57 -7.09 -12.15
C VAL A 83 4.42 -6.75 -13.37
N SER A 84 4.20 -7.44 -14.49
CA SER A 84 4.95 -7.22 -15.72
C SER A 84 4.40 -6.06 -16.54
N SER A 85 3.10 -5.78 -16.44
CA SER A 85 2.47 -4.67 -17.17
C SER A 85 1.30 -4.02 -16.42
N ILE A 86 1.14 -2.71 -16.61
CA ILE A 86 -0.02 -1.94 -16.14
C ILE A 86 -0.60 -1.19 -17.33
N LYS A 87 -1.86 -1.47 -17.66
CA LYS A 87 -2.63 -0.67 -18.63
C LYS A 87 -3.62 0.19 -17.86
N ALA A 88 -3.61 1.50 -18.11
CA ALA A 88 -4.53 2.43 -17.46
C ALA A 88 -5.40 3.13 -18.50
N ILE A 89 -6.72 3.05 -18.33
CA ILE A 89 -7.69 3.79 -19.13
C ILE A 89 -8.16 4.96 -18.27
N VAL A 90 -7.68 6.16 -18.58
CA VAL A 90 -7.99 7.38 -17.82
C VAL A 90 -9.31 7.96 -18.33
N GLN A 91 -10.18 8.33 -17.40
CA GLN A 91 -11.47 8.95 -17.68
C GLN A 91 -11.37 10.49 -17.63
N PRO A 92 -12.32 11.23 -18.21
CA PRO A 92 -12.31 12.70 -18.22
C PRO A 92 -12.30 13.34 -16.82
N ASP A 93 -12.83 12.65 -15.80
CA ASP A 93 -12.83 13.09 -14.40
C ASP A 93 -11.48 12.84 -13.68
N GLY A 94 -10.50 12.27 -14.39
CA GLY A 94 -9.18 11.90 -13.88
C GLY A 94 -9.14 10.56 -13.15
N SER A 95 -10.28 9.87 -12.97
CA SER A 95 -10.31 8.49 -12.51
C SER A 95 -9.67 7.56 -13.54
N ALA A 96 -9.35 6.33 -13.15
CA ALA A 96 -8.75 5.37 -14.07
C ALA A 96 -9.22 3.95 -13.81
N LEU A 97 -9.42 3.18 -14.88
CA LEU A 97 -9.55 1.73 -14.80
C LEU A 97 -8.19 1.11 -15.14
N ILE A 98 -7.56 0.44 -14.18
CA ILE A 98 -6.24 -0.17 -14.37
C ILE A 98 -6.34 -1.68 -14.55
N HIS A 99 -5.51 -2.25 -15.42
CA HIS A 99 -5.41 -3.70 -15.64
C HIS A 99 -3.97 -4.11 -15.37
N LEU A 100 -3.79 -5.06 -14.45
CA LEU A 100 -2.48 -5.60 -14.06
C LEU A 100 -2.27 -6.93 -14.77
N ASP A 101 -1.23 -7.06 -15.60
CA ASP A 101 -0.98 -8.27 -16.41
C ASP A 101 -2.20 -8.75 -17.23
N GLY A 102 -3.06 -7.82 -17.67
CA GLY A 102 -4.28 -8.14 -18.42
C GLY A 102 -5.41 -8.77 -17.60
N ARG A 103 -5.31 -8.78 -16.27
CA ARG A 103 -6.36 -9.24 -15.35
C ARG A 103 -7.53 -8.25 -15.28
N ALA A 104 -8.53 -8.60 -14.46
CA ALA A 104 -9.71 -7.78 -14.22
C ALA A 104 -9.33 -6.33 -13.86
N GLY A 105 -10.13 -5.40 -14.35
CA GLY A 105 -9.89 -3.97 -14.16
C GLY A 105 -10.16 -3.53 -12.71
N VAL A 106 -9.23 -2.78 -12.12
CA VAL A 106 -9.41 -2.11 -10.83
C VAL A 106 -9.77 -0.65 -11.08
N ALA A 107 -10.96 -0.24 -10.64
CA ALA A 107 -11.38 1.15 -10.73
C ALA A 107 -10.70 1.98 -9.64
N LEU A 108 -10.03 3.07 -10.03
CA LEU A 108 -9.33 4.00 -9.14
C LEU A 108 -9.95 5.39 -9.23
N THR A 109 -10.15 6.02 -8.08
CA THR A 109 -10.49 7.45 -8.02
C THR A 109 -9.33 8.31 -8.55
N ALA A 110 -9.61 9.55 -8.96
CA ALA A 110 -8.60 10.43 -9.54
C ALA A 110 -7.35 10.64 -8.66
N SER A 111 -7.54 10.72 -7.33
CA SER A 111 -6.41 10.84 -6.40
C SER A 111 -5.56 9.56 -6.33
N LEU A 112 -6.18 8.38 -6.44
CA LEU A 112 -5.47 7.10 -6.42
C LEU A 112 -4.80 6.81 -7.75
N ALA A 113 -5.45 7.14 -8.87
CA ALA A 113 -4.87 7.04 -10.21
C ALA A 113 -3.60 7.92 -10.30
N ARG A 114 -3.66 9.15 -9.79
CA ARG A 114 -2.50 10.04 -9.73
C ARG A 114 -1.40 9.53 -8.82
N LEU A 115 -1.73 8.97 -7.65
CA LEU A 115 -0.74 8.34 -6.77
C LEU A 115 -0.04 7.18 -7.49
N LEU A 116 -0.81 6.31 -8.13
CA LEU A 116 -0.25 5.19 -8.89
C LEU A 116 0.66 5.67 -10.03
N ASP A 117 0.29 6.76 -10.71
CA ASP A 117 1.12 7.36 -11.76
C ASP A 117 2.49 7.80 -11.22
N VAL A 118 2.55 8.37 -10.01
CA VAL A 118 3.82 8.74 -9.38
C VAL A 118 4.60 7.50 -8.95
N LEU A 119 3.93 6.49 -8.37
CA LEU A 119 4.59 5.28 -7.87
C LEU A 119 5.15 4.37 -8.96
N LYS A 120 4.59 4.40 -10.18
CA LYS A 120 5.04 3.57 -11.31
C LYS A 120 6.17 4.21 -12.14
N ARG A 121 6.53 5.48 -11.89
CA ARG A 121 7.57 6.17 -12.65
C ARG A 121 8.92 5.51 -12.45
N ASP A 122 9.57 5.14 -13.54
CA ASP A 122 10.94 4.67 -13.53
C ASP A 122 11.89 5.84 -13.84
N ASP A 123 12.25 6.62 -12.81
CA ASP A 123 13.07 7.82 -12.94
C ASP A 123 14.43 7.69 -12.22
N GLY A 124 14.90 6.46 -11.95
CA GLY A 124 16.11 6.25 -11.19
C GLY A 124 16.67 4.83 -11.22
N ALA A 125 17.77 4.64 -10.48
CA ALA A 125 18.34 3.32 -10.26
C ALA A 125 17.59 2.60 -9.13
N SER A 126 17.18 1.36 -9.39
CA SER A 126 16.67 0.45 -8.36
C SER A 126 17.69 -0.68 -8.15
N PRO A 127 17.90 -1.15 -6.90
CA PRO A 127 18.78 -2.29 -6.64
C PRO A 127 18.22 -3.63 -7.14
N ASP A 128 16.96 -3.65 -7.60
CA ASP A 128 16.26 -4.84 -8.08
C ASP A 128 15.56 -4.59 -9.44
N HIS A 129 14.82 -5.60 -9.91
CA HIS A 129 14.10 -5.58 -11.18
C HIS A 129 12.81 -4.75 -11.16
N LEU A 130 12.47 -4.14 -10.02
CA LEU A 130 11.27 -3.32 -9.84
C LEU A 130 11.59 -1.84 -9.96
N VAL A 131 10.57 -1.00 -10.18
CA VAL A 131 10.74 0.45 -10.22
C VAL A 131 11.30 1.00 -8.90
N VAL A 132 11.97 2.15 -9.00
CA VAL A 132 12.69 2.77 -7.89
C VAL A 132 11.77 3.19 -6.74
N TRP A 133 12.31 3.12 -5.52
CA TRP A 133 11.67 3.65 -4.32
C TRP A 133 11.50 5.16 -4.40
N LYS A 134 10.32 5.65 -3.96
CA LYS A 134 9.99 7.07 -3.93
C LYS A 134 9.93 7.56 -2.47
N PRO A 135 10.81 8.50 -2.08
CA PRO A 135 10.68 9.19 -0.81
C PRO A 135 9.34 9.90 -0.70
N VAL A 136 8.83 10.06 0.53
CA VAL A 136 7.56 10.76 0.79
C VAL A 136 7.53 12.15 0.17
N ALA A 137 8.66 12.88 0.21
CA ALA A 137 8.78 14.19 -0.41
C ALA A 137 8.45 14.17 -1.91
N VAL A 138 9.00 13.21 -2.66
CA VAL A 138 8.72 13.04 -4.10
C VAL A 138 7.24 12.75 -4.33
N LEU A 139 6.62 11.94 -3.47
CA LEU A 139 5.18 11.68 -3.54
C LEU A 139 4.36 12.94 -3.27
N GLN A 140 4.73 13.73 -2.26
CA GLN A 140 4.06 14.99 -1.96
C GLN A 140 4.12 15.94 -3.16
N GLU A 141 5.28 16.02 -3.81
CA GLU A 141 5.49 16.84 -5.01
C GLU A 141 4.69 16.35 -6.22
N GLY A 142 4.75 15.06 -6.54
CA GLY A 142 4.00 14.47 -7.65
C GLY A 142 2.47 14.57 -7.46
N LEU A 143 2.01 14.63 -6.20
CA LEU A 143 0.61 14.78 -5.83
C LEU A 143 0.14 16.25 -5.66
N LYS A 144 1.03 17.25 -5.87
CA LYS A 144 0.65 18.68 -5.78
C LYS A 144 -0.45 19.00 -6.80
N GLY A 145 -1.66 19.29 -6.32
CA GLY A 145 -2.68 19.97 -7.12
C GLY A 145 -2.34 21.45 -7.28
N PRO A 146 -3.06 22.20 -8.14
CA PRO A 146 -2.89 23.64 -8.22
C PRO A 146 -3.04 24.26 -6.82
N GLY A 147 -1.94 24.81 -6.29
CA GLY A 147 -1.89 25.55 -5.03
C GLY A 147 -1.92 24.75 -3.72
N LYS A 148 -1.75 23.40 -3.70
CA LYS A 148 -1.81 22.62 -2.45
C LYS A 148 -0.61 21.67 -2.26
N ILE A 149 0.09 21.86 -1.14
CA ILE A 149 1.07 20.89 -0.61
C ILE A 149 0.28 19.83 0.17
N ARG A 150 0.49 18.55 -0.17
CA ARG A 150 -0.06 17.43 0.60
C ARG A 150 0.80 17.20 1.83
N SER A 151 0.20 17.04 3.00
CA SER A 151 0.95 16.59 4.18
C SER A 151 1.40 15.14 4.02
N GLU A 152 2.47 14.75 4.69
CA GLU A 152 2.94 13.35 4.74
C GLU A 152 1.81 12.40 5.18
N ARG A 153 1.05 12.80 6.21
CA ARG A 153 -0.13 12.06 6.67
C ARG A 153 -1.13 11.81 5.54
N ALA A 154 -1.37 12.80 4.68
CA ALA A 154 -2.29 12.64 3.56
C ALA A 154 -1.75 11.68 2.49
N VAL A 155 -0.43 11.65 2.26
CA VAL A 155 0.21 10.68 1.35
C VAL A 155 0.05 9.25 1.90
N ARG A 156 0.35 9.05 3.18
CA ARG A 156 0.19 7.74 3.84
C ARG A 156 -1.26 7.23 3.76
N GLN A 157 -2.24 8.11 3.97
CA GLN A 157 -3.66 7.77 3.79
C GLN A 157 -4.01 7.36 2.37
N LEU A 158 -3.42 8.01 1.35
CA LEU A 158 -3.63 7.60 -0.04
C LEU A 158 -2.99 6.24 -0.34
N ILE A 159 -1.80 5.97 0.20
CA ILE A 159 -1.14 4.65 0.08
C ILE A 159 -2.03 3.56 0.67
N TYR A 160 -2.57 3.78 1.87
CA TYR A 160 -3.50 2.85 2.50
C TYR A 160 -4.76 2.62 1.65
N ARG A 161 -5.38 3.69 1.15
CA ARG A 161 -6.57 3.59 0.30
C ARG A 161 -6.28 2.85 -1.00
N LEU A 162 -5.09 3.03 -1.60
CA LEU A 162 -4.69 2.28 -2.79
C LEU A 162 -4.54 0.79 -2.47
N ARG A 163 -3.92 0.44 -1.34
CA ARG A 163 -3.80 -0.96 -0.87
C ARG A 163 -5.17 -1.61 -0.68
N GLN A 164 -6.12 -0.89 -0.06
CA GLN A 164 -7.48 -1.37 0.14
C GLN A 164 -8.21 -1.57 -1.19
N GLN A 165 -8.16 -0.59 -2.09
CA GLN A 165 -8.82 -0.67 -3.39
C GLN A 165 -8.34 -1.88 -4.22
N LEU A 166 -7.04 -2.19 -4.17
CA LEU A 166 -6.49 -3.39 -4.80
C LEU A 166 -7.06 -4.65 -4.14
N SER A 167 -7.05 -4.72 -2.81
CA SER A 167 -7.57 -5.87 -2.05
C SER A 167 -9.05 -6.13 -2.31
N GLU A 168 -9.87 -5.09 -2.31
CA GLU A 168 -11.33 -5.17 -2.56
C GLU A 168 -11.64 -5.65 -3.98
N SER A 169 -10.71 -5.40 -4.93
CA SER A 169 -10.83 -5.85 -6.32
C SER A 169 -10.22 -7.23 -6.56
N GLY A 170 -9.79 -7.94 -5.49
CA GLY A 170 -9.15 -9.25 -5.58
C GLY A 170 -7.68 -9.21 -5.99
N GLU A 171 -7.09 -8.01 -6.11
CA GLU A 171 -5.68 -7.82 -6.41
C GLU A 171 -4.82 -7.80 -5.14
N ASN A 172 -3.53 -8.03 -5.33
CA ASN A 172 -2.60 -8.11 -4.22
C ASN A 172 -2.26 -6.72 -3.65
N ARG A 173 -2.73 -6.42 -2.43
CA ARG A 173 -2.41 -5.16 -1.73
C ARG A 173 -0.92 -4.90 -1.54
N TRP A 174 -0.09 -5.96 -1.50
CA TRP A 174 1.35 -5.85 -1.30
C TRP A 174 2.10 -5.32 -2.53
N LEU A 175 1.41 -5.16 -3.67
CA LEU A 175 1.97 -4.48 -4.83
C LEU A 175 2.32 -3.02 -4.56
N VAL A 176 1.73 -2.40 -3.53
CA VAL A 176 2.19 -1.10 -3.02
C VAL A 176 3.15 -1.34 -1.86
N MET A 177 4.44 -1.37 -2.17
CA MET A 177 5.50 -1.70 -1.22
C MET A 177 5.92 -0.47 -0.41
N SER A 178 6.41 -0.71 0.80
CA SER A 178 6.97 0.29 1.72
C SER A 178 8.34 -0.16 2.25
N SER A 179 9.26 0.78 2.41
CA SER A 179 10.56 0.60 3.05
C SER A 179 11.00 1.91 3.71
N GLU A 180 12.16 1.91 4.38
CA GLU A 180 12.80 3.13 4.90
C GLU A 180 13.06 4.18 3.80
N HIS A 181 13.25 3.74 2.55
CA HIS A 181 13.47 4.59 1.38
C HIS A 181 12.18 5.19 0.80
N GLY A 182 11.02 4.82 1.36
CA GLY A 182 9.70 5.32 0.98
C GLY A 182 8.80 4.26 0.37
N TYR A 183 8.11 4.59 -0.73
CA TYR A 183 7.10 3.71 -1.34
C TYR A 183 7.37 3.47 -2.81
N ARG A 184 6.93 2.32 -3.32
CA ARG A 184 6.93 2.03 -4.76
C ARG A 184 5.76 1.14 -5.12
N PHE A 185 5.43 1.10 -6.41
CA PHE A 185 4.61 0.03 -6.95
C PHE A 185 5.51 -1.12 -7.40
N ALA A 186 5.10 -2.37 -7.20
CA ALA A 186 5.83 -3.54 -7.64
C ALA A 186 5.62 -3.76 -9.16
N LEU A 187 6.09 -2.82 -9.97
CA LEU A 187 6.12 -2.90 -11.42
C LEU A 187 7.52 -3.29 -11.86
N ARG A 188 7.63 -4.30 -12.74
CA ARG A 188 8.89 -4.68 -13.36
C ARG A 188 9.35 -3.62 -14.35
N ARG A 189 10.65 -3.32 -14.34
CA ARG A 189 11.26 -2.39 -15.29
C ARG A 189 11.40 -3.06 -16.66
N GLU A 190 11.00 -2.37 -17.72
CA GLU A 190 11.25 -2.81 -19.11
C GLU A 190 12.77 -2.71 -19.37
N GLY A 191 13.48 -3.82 -19.18
CA GLY A 191 14.94 -3.89 -19.29
C GLY A 191 15.62 -4.84 -18.31
N ALA A 192 14.94 -5.28 -17.24
CA ALA A 192 15.50 -6.21 -16.26
C ALA A 192 15.53 -7.70 -16.72
N ALA A 193 15.34 -7.96 -18.03
CA ALA A 193 15.37 -9.30 -18.64
C ALA A 193 16.69 -9.60 -19.41
N VAL A 194 17.79 -8.93 -19.06
CA VAL A 194 19.12 -9.10 -19.68
C VAL A 194 20.11 -9.00 -18.51
N THR A 195 20.91 -9.97 -18.06
CA THR A 195 21.59 -11.12 -18.69
C THR A 195 22.07 -12.05 -17.57
N LEU A 196 21.82 -13.36 -17.64
CA LEU A 196 22.73 -14.41 -17.10
C LEU A 196 22.52 -15.69 -17.92
N ALA A 197 22.89 -15.64 -19.19
CA ALA A 197 23.30 -16.83 -19.94
C ALA A 197 24.79 -16.63 -20.26
N SER A 198 25.65 -16.99 -19.31
CA SER A 198 27.06 -17.19 -19.58
C SER A 198 27.23 -18.57 -20.21
N ASN A 199 27.62 -18.56 -21.48
CA ASN A 199 28.13 -19.70 -22.24
C ASN A 199 29.14 -20.53 -21.42
N LYS A 200 28.97 -21.85 -21.45
CA LYS A 200 30.05 -22.79 -21.73
C LYS A 200 29.48 -24.04 -22.37
#